data_AF-A0A7I0HRR1-F1
#
_entry.id   AF-A0A7I0HRR1-F1
#
_cell.length_a   1.000
_cell.length_b   1.000
_cell.length_c   1.000
_cell.angle_alpha   90.00
_cell.angle_beta   90.00
_cell.angle_gamma   90.00
#
_symmetry.space_group_name_H-M   'P 1'
#
loop_
_entity.id
_entity.type
_entity.pdbx_description
1 polymer ?
#
loop_
_entity_poly.entity_id
_entity_poly.type
_entity_poly.pdbx_seq_one_letter_code
_entity_poly.pdbx_strand_id
1 'polypeptide(L)'
;MELMIIKEKLTSPSFIRSVTENIEDWIIGFSQQDQNKKNIQSWFDSVIHQFIYILDDVEVKEELSVLLFSKYVELKCYWKQLNTQIQYQNFNKGEADPELIIKASLTTYILIALEPMIHDEDLNEIQEFLTKPIRELILEESSTENHQNPSEDSQLYLLEQQLHALYYDKEKLLHRLHCNDVKDVIELIKNMREQIKDLQSEMEHSCVLDGQIRFTGKRKIRIQKI
;
A
#
# COMPACT_ATOMS: atom_id res chain seq x y z
N MET A 1 5.29 2.04 -34.01
CA MET A 1 3.89 2.47 -33.81
C MET A 1 3.53 2.51 -32.32
N GLU A 2 4.03 1.59 -31.48
CA GLU A 2 3.76 1.57 -30.02
C GLU A 2 4.48 2.67 -29.21
N LEU A 3 5.72 3.05 -29.54
CA LEU A 3 6.46 4.13 -28.87
C LEU A 3 5.67 5.45 -28.81
N MET A 4 5.09 5.86 -29.94
CA MET A 4 4.31 7.09 -30.02
C MET A 4 3.08 7.04 -29.12
N ILE A 5 2.42 5.87 -29.02
CA ILE A 5 1.24 5.69 -28.18
C ILE A 5 1.63 5.78 -26.69
N ILE A 6 2.76 5.19 -26.29
CA ILE A 6 3.26 5.25 -24.90
C ILE A 6 3.55 6.70 -24.52
N LYS A 7 4.27 7.43 -25.38
CA LYS A 7 4.54 8.84 -25.17
C LYS A 7 3.26 9.66 -25.11
N GLU A 8 2.36 9.49 -26.07
CA GLU A 8 1.09 10.20 -26.13
C GLU A 8 0.27 9.99 -24.87
N LYS A 9 0.21 8.77 -24.33
CA LYS A 9 -0.45 8.47 -23.06
C LYS A 9 0.16 9.24 -21.89
N LEU A 10 1.49 9.15 -21.72
CA LEU A 10 2.23 9.73 -20.58
C LEU A 10 2.39 11.25 -20.67
N THR A 11 2.24 11.84 -21.87
CA THR A 11 2.31 13.29 -22.08
C THR A 11 0.96 13.88 -22.49
N SER A 12 -0.13 13.12 -22.41
CA SER A 12 -1.45 13.62 -22.81
C SER A 12 -1.87 14.78 -21.91
N PRO A 13 -2.52 15.83 -22.45
CA PRO A 13 -3.02 16.95 -21.64
C PRO A 13 -3.97 16.51 -20.52
N SER A 14 -4.76 15.45 -20.76
CA SER A 14 -5.64 14.86 -19.77
C SER A 14 -4.87 14.22 -18.62
N PHE A 15 -3.82 13.44 -18.91
CA PHE A 15 -2.96 12.84 -17.90
C PHE A 15 -2.24 13.90 -17.06
N ILE A 16 -1.60 14.88 -17.72
CA ILE A 16 -0.90 15.98 -17.06
C ILE A 16 -1.86 16.76 -16.15
N ARG A 17 -3.08 17.03 -16.64
CA ARG A 17 -4.11 17.69 -15.83
C ARG A 17 -4.47 16.88 -14.59
N SER A 18 -4.76 15.58 -14.73
CA SER A 18 -5.11 14.72 -13.58
C SER A 18 -3.98 14.62 -12.56
N VAL A 19 -2.72 14.56 -13.01
CA VAL A 19 -1.55 14.60 -12.13
C VAL A 19 -1.45 15.94 -11.40
N THR A 20 -1.63 17.04 -12.12
CA THR A 20 -1.55 18.40 -11.53
C THR A 20 -2.66 18.62 -10.50
N GLU A 21 -3.90 18.26 -10.83
CA GLU A 21 -5.05 18.29 -9.92
C GLU A 21 -4.78 17.45 -8.67
N ASN A 22 -4.26 16.23 -8.83
CA ASN A 22 -3.93 15.37 -7.70
C ASN A 22 -2.88 15.98 -6.78
N ILE A 23 -1.80 16.55 -7.33
CA ILE A 23 -0.78 17.25 -6.54
C ILE A 23 -1.41 18.42 -5.80
N GLU A 24 -2.26 19.21 -6.44
CA GLU A 24 -2.92 20.36 -5.82
C GLU A 24 -3.85 19.96 -4.69
N ASP A 25 -4.72 18.97 -4.91
CA ASP A 25 -5.66 18.46 -3.92
C ASP A 25 -4.93 17.95 -2.66
N TRP A 26 -3.85 17.19 -2.84
CA TRP A 26 -3.10 16.65 -1.71
C TRP A 26 -2.25 17.70 -1.00
N ILE A 27 -1.63 18.64 -1.72
CA ILE A 27 -0.86 19.74 -1.10
C ILE A 27 -1.78 20.58 -0.22
N ILE A 28 -3.01 20.88 -0.68
CA ILE A 28 -4.03 21.57 0.09
C ILE A 28 -4.47 20.70 1.28
N GLY A 29 -4.80 19.42 1.04
CA GLY A 29 -5.27 18.49 2.07
C GLY A 29 -4.29 18.27 3.22
N PHE A 30 -2.98 18.30 2.94
CA PHE A 30 -1.93 18.12 3.93
C PHE A 30 -1.24 19.42 4.37
N SER A 31 -1.73 20.59 3.95
CA SER A 31 -1.16 21.91 4.28
C SER A 31 0.36 22.00 4.02
N GLN A 32 0.80 21.44 2.88
CA GLN A 32 2.21 21.35 2.51
C GLN A 32 2.74 22.67 1.94
N GLN A 33 4.05 22.91 2.09
CA GLN A 33 4.70 24.12 1.57
C GLN A 33 4.86 24.06 0.04
N ASP A 34 4.87 25.22 -0.63
CA ASP A 34 5.08 25.34 -2.08
C ASP A 34 6.38 24.67 -2.57
N GLN A 35 7.41 24.62 -1.72
CA GLN A 35 8.65 23.92 -2.05
C GLN A 35 8.43 22.41 -2.21
N ASN A 36 7.55 21.81 -1.38
CA ASN A 36 7.24 20.38 -1.47
C ASN A 36 6.44 20.06 -2.73
N LYS A 37 5.53 20.95 -3.15
CA LYS A 37 4.86 20.86 -4.45
C LYS A 37 5.88 20.76 -5.59
N LYS A 38 6.85 21.67 -5.63
CA LYS A 38 7.90 21.68 -6.66
C LYS A 38 8.77 20.42 -6.63
N ASN A 39 9.14 19.96 -5.44
CA ASN A 39 9.95 18.76 -5.27
C ASN A 39 9.21 17.50 -5.78
N ILE A 40 7.93 17.35 -5.41
CA ILE A 40 7.09 16.24 -5.85
C ILE A 40 6.88 16.27 -7.37
N GLN A 41 6.59 17.45 -7.92
CA GLN A 41 6.40 17.62 -9.35
C GLN A 41 7.69 17.32 -10.12
N SER A 42 8.84 17.85 -9.67
CA SER A 42 10.14 17.53 -10.26
C SER A 42 10.50 16.05 -10.18
N TRP A 43 10.15 15.38 -9.07
CA TRP A 43 10.32 13.94 -8.94
C TRP A 43 9.46 13.20 -9.96
N PHE A 44 8.18 13.54 -10.07
CA PHE A 44 7.26 12.89 -11.02
C PHE A 44 7.74 13.08 -12.47
N ASP A 45 8.08 14.30 -12.84
CA ASP A 45 8.61 14.63 -14.16
C ASP A 45 9.89 13.84 -14.45
N SER A 46 10.77 13.67 -13.46
CA SER A 46 12.00 12.90 -13.64
C SER A 46 11.71 11.42 -13.95
N VAL A 47 10.71 10.80 -13.31
CA VAL A 47 10.34 9.40 -13.56
C VAL A 47 9.83 9.23 -15.00
N ILE A 48 8.97 10.15 -15.45
CA ILE A 48 8.41 10.12 -16.81
C ILE A 48 9.50 10.39 -17.86
N HIS A 49 10.30 11.44 -17.69
CA HIS A 49 11.33 11.80 -18.65
C HIS A 49 12.41 10.73 -18.77
N GLN A 50 12.85 10.12 -17.65
CA GLN A 50 13.81 9.02 -17.69
C GLN A 50 13.25 7.83 -18.46
N PHE A 51 11.98 7.49 -18.25
CA PHE A 51 11.38 6.38 -18.97
C PHE A 51 11.24 6.66 -20.47
N ILE A 52 10.76 7.85 -20.84
CA ILE A 52 10.67 8.28 -22.24
C ILE A 52 12.05 8.26 -22.92
N TYR A 53 13.09 8.72 -22.21
CA TYR A 53 14.45 8.72 -22.72
C TYR A 53 14.97 7.29 -23.00
N ILE A 54 14.75 6.35 -22.08
CA ILE A 54 15.12 4.94 -22.28
C ILE A 54 14.39 4.34 -23.48
N LEU A 55 13.11 4.67 -23.64
CA LEU A 55 12.31 4.19 -24.77
C LEU A 55 12.78 4.77 -26.11
N ASP A 56 13.29 6.01 -26.13
CA ASP A 56 13.80 6.66 -27.34
C ASP A 56 15.04 5.99 -27.93
N ASP A 57 15.84 5.32 -27.11
CA ASP A 57 17.05 4.63 -27.53
C ASP A 57 16.77 3.25 -28.19
N VAL A 58 15.51 2.81 -28.23
CA VAL A 58 15.13 1.47 -28.71
C VAL A 58 14.13 1.54 -29.86
N GLU A 59 14.58 1.10 -31.05
CA GLU A 59 13.75 1.08 -32.27
C GLU A 59 13.01 -0.25 -32.50
N VAL A 60 13.46 -1.32 -31.84
CA VAL A 60 12.91 -2.68 -32.00
C VAL A 60 11.66 -2.85 -31.15
N LYS A 61 10.59 -3.35 -31.76
CA LYS A 61 9.27 -3.45 -31.12
C LYS A 61 9.27 -4.38 -29.92
N GLU A 62 9.83 -5.57 -30.07
CA GLU A 62 9.87 -6.60 -29.04
C GLU A 62 10.65 -6.11 -27.81
N GLU A 63 11.76 -5.42 -28.03
CA GLU A 63 12.58 -4.81 -26.98
C GLU A 63 11.84 -3.68 -26.25
N LEU A 64 11.05 -2.86 -26.98
CA LEU A 64 10.18 -1.85 -26.37
C LEU A 64 9.13 -2.47 -25.45
N SER A 65 8.55 -3.61 -25.82
CA SER A 65 7.61 -4.35 -24.97
C SER A 65 8.30 -4.83 -23.68
N VAL A 66 9.53 -5.35 -23.79
CA VAL A 66 10.33 -5.77 -22.61
C VAL A 66 10.66 -4.58 -21.70
N LEU A 67 11.02 -3.43 -22.26
CA LEU A 67 11.29 -2.22 -21.48
C LEU A 67 10.04 -1.67 -20.78
N LEU A 68 8.90 -1.67 -21.48
CA LEU A 68 7.61 -1.28 -20.91
C LEU A 68 7.24 -2.20 -19.75
N PHE A 69 7.35 -3.51 -19.95
CA PHE A 69 7.13 -4.53 -18.94
C PHE A 69 8.04 -4.31 -17.73
N SER A 70 9.34 -4.16 -17.96
CA SER A 70 10.34 -3.93 -16.91
C SER A 70 10.03 -2.67 -16.10
N LYS A 71 9.63 -1.58 -16.76
CA LYS A 71 9.26 -0.34 -16.07
C LYS A 71 7.99 -0.49 -15.25
N TYR A 72 6.99 -1.22 -15.74
CA TYR A 72 5.78 -1.50 -14.98
C TYR A 72 6.10 -2.29 -13.71
N VAL A 73 6.92 -3.34 -13.80
CA VAL A 73 7.35 -4.13 -12.63
C VAL A 73 8.08 -3.24 -11.61
N GLU A 74 9.02 -2.40 -12.06
CA GLU A 74 9.73 -1.44 -11.22
C GLU A 74 8.75 -0.52 -10.46
N LEU A 75 7.82 0.09 -11.18
CA LEU A 75 6.82 1.00 -10.62
C LEU A 75 5.87 0.28 -9.65
N LYS A 76 5.47 -0.95 -9.96
CA LYS A 76 4.59 -1.74 -9.10
C LYS A 76 5.29 -2.15 -7.80
N CYS A 77 6.56 -2.53 -7.88
CA CYS A 77 7.39 -2.79 -6.71
C CYS A 77 7.55 -1.54 -5.85
N TYR A 78 7.87 -0.40 -6.47
CA TYR A 78 7.99 0.87 -5.77
C TYR A 78 6.66 1.30 -5.11
N TRP A 79 5.53 1.17 -5.81
CA TRP A 79 4.20 1.41 -5.26
C TRP A 79 3.92 0.52 -4.04
N LYS A 80 4.27 -0.77 -4.10
CA LYS A 80 4.13 -1.70 -2.96
C LYS A 80 4.99 -1.28 -1.78
N GLN A 81 6.21 -0.82 -2.03
CA GLN A 81 7.11 -0.29 -1.01
C GLN A 81 6.52 0.95 -0.33
N LEU A 82 5.99 1.91 -1.10
CA LEU A 82 5.35 3.10 -0.55
C LEU A 82 4.16 2.75 0.34
N ASN A 83 3.26 1.89 -0.14
CA ASN A 83 2.10 1.46 0.64
C ASN A 83 2.49 0.73 1.94
N THR A 84 3.53 -0.09 1.89
CA THR A 84 4.06 -0.76 3.08
C THR A 84 4.57 0.26 4.10
N GLN A 85 5.29 1.29 3.66
CA GLN A 85 5.75 2.36 4.55
C GLN A 85 4.60 3.18 5.12
N ILE A 86 3.61 3.56 4.29
CA ILE A 86 2.42 4.29 4.72
C ILE A 86 1.67 3.49 5.80
N GLN A 87 1.40 2.21 5.56
CA GLN A 87 0.73 1.34 6.53
C GLN A 87 1.52 1.20 7.83
N TYR A 88 2.84 1.02 7.73
CA TYR A 88 3.70 0.94 8.90
C TYR A 88 3.71 2.24 9.71
N GLN A 89 3.75 3.40 9.06
CA GLN A 89 3.73 4.70 9.73
C GLN A 89 2.37 4.96 10.37
N ASN A 90 1.27 4.72 9.65
CA ASN A 90 -0.08 4.80 10.22
C ASN A 90 -0.23 3.92 11.46
N PHE A 91 0.27 2.69 11.42
CA PHE A 91 0.16 1.75 12.54
C PHE A 91 1.02 2.16 13.75
N ASN A 92 2.27 2.58 13.54
CA ASN A 92 3.21 2.82 14.65
C ASN A 92 3.26 4.28 15.13
N LYS A 93 2.96 5.23 14.25
CA LYS A 93 3.07 6.68 14.51
C LYS A 93 1.71 7.38 14.55
N GLY A 94 0.64 6.73 14.09
CA GLY A 94 -0.70 7.30 13.99
C GLY A 94 -0.94 8.18 12.76
N GLU A 95 0.14 8.58 12.08
CA GLU A 95 0.10 9.35 10.84
C GLU A 95 1.21 8.89 9.88
N ALA A 96 0.91 8.92 8.59
CA ALA A 96 1.88 8.65 7.53
C ALA A 96 2.36 9.96 6.90
N ASP A 97 3.61 9.96 6.48
CA ASP A 97 4.24 11.05 5.77
C ASP A 97 3.44 11.41 4.49
N PRO A 98 2.91 12.64 4.41
CA PRO A 98 2.18 13.12 3.24
C PRO A 98 2.93 12.93 1.92
N GLU A 99 4.27 13.05 1.91
CA GLU A 99 5.06 12.89 0.70
C GLU A 99 4.95 11.47 0.14
N LEU A 100 4.95 10.46 1.01
CA LEU A 100 4.78 9.06 0.61
C LEU A 100 3.40 8.81 0.01
N ILE A 101 2.36 9.39 0.61
CA ILE A 101 0.97 9.26 0.14
C ILE A 101 0.82 9.87 -1.25
N ILE A 102 1.36 11.08 -1.45
CA ILE A 102 1.30 11.76 -2.75
C ILE A 102 2.08 10.96 -3.80
N LYS A 103 3.29 10.49 -3.49
CA LYS A 103 4.07 9.64 -4.41
C LYS A 103 3.35 8.34 -4.76
N ALA A 104 2.66 7.71 -3.81
CA ALA A 104 1.91 6.48 -4.06
C ALA A 104 0.71 6.74 -4.99
N SER A 105 0.00 7.84 -4.75
CA SER A 105 -1.09 8.32 -5.60
C SER A 105 -0.59 8.57 -7.03
N LEU A 106 0.48 9.35 -7.19
CA LEU A 106 1.06 9.65 -8.50
C LEU A 106 1.58 8.41 -9.24
N THR A 107 2.22 7.48 -8.51
CA THR A 107 2.66 6.20 -9.10
C THR A 107 1.46 5.41 -9.62
N THR A 108 0.31 5.50 -8.96
CA THR A 108 -0.94 4.84 -9.41
C THR A 108 -1.40 5.38 -10.77
N TYR A 109 -1.31 6.70 -11.01
CA TYR A 109 -1.63 7.27 -12.32
C TYR A 109 -0.72 6.72 -13.44
N ILE A 110 0.58 6.60 -13.18
CA ILE A 110 1.51 6.02 -14.15
C ILE A 110 1.15 4.56 -14.43
N LEU A 111 0.88 3.77 -13.40
CA LEU A 111 0.47 2.37 -13.56
C LEU A 111 -0.81 2.24 -14.40
N ILE A 112 -1.85 3.03 -14.12
CA ILE A 112 -3.10 3.05 -14.90
C ILE A 112 -2.86 3.44 -16.37
N ALA A 113 -1.88 4.32 -16.63
CA ALA A 113 -1.54 4.72 -17.99
C ALA A 113 -0.85 3.59 -18.76
N LEU A 114 0.04 2.84 -18.10
CA LEU A 114 0.87 1.79 -18.70
C LEU A 114 0.21 0.41 -18.77
N GLU A 115 -0.63 0.07 -17.80
CA GLU A 115 -1.26 -1.26 -17.68
C GLU A 115 -2.00 -1.70 -18.96
N PRO A 116 -2.81 -0.87 -19.63
CA PRO A 116 -3.48 -1.26 -20.89
C PRO A 116 -2.55 -1.50 -22.07
N MET A 117 -1.25 -1.22 -21.92
CA MET A 117 -0.23 -1.33 -22.96
C MET A 117 0.59 -2.62 -22.82
N ILE A 118 0.35 -3.40 -21.77
CA ILE A 118 1.00 -4.68 -21.47
C ILE A 118 -0.01 -5.80 -21.77
N HIS A 119 0.48 -6.95 -22.24
CA HIS A 119 -0.40 -8.08 -22.52
C HIS A 119 -1.01 -8.61 -21.21
N ASP A 120 -2.31 -8.95 -21.25
CA ASP A 120 -3.01 -9.53 -20.09
C ASP A 120 -2.33 -10.77 -19.49
N GLU A 121 -1.68 -11.62 -20.30
CA GLU A 121 -0.94 -12.80 -19.81
C GLU A 121 0.24 -12.37 -18.92
N ASP A 122 1.06 -11.45 -19.41
CA ASP A 122 2.22 -10.88 -18.71
C ASP A 122 1.78 -10.15 -17.41
N LEU A 123 0.67 -9.42 -17.45
CA LEU A 123 0.12 -8.74 -16.27
C LEU A 123 -0.29 -9.73 -15.17
N ASN A 124 -0.93 -10.83 -15.53
CA ASN A 124 -1.34 -11.86 -14.57
C ASN A 124 -0.12 -12.52 -13.93
N GLU A 125 0.91 -12.85 -14.71
CA GLU A 125 2.15 -13.42 -14.21
C GLU A 125 2.87 -12.48 -13.23
N ILE A 126 2.96 -11.17 -13.55
CA ILE A 126 3.50 -10.16 -12.64
C ILE A 126 2.69 -10.08 -11.35
N GLN A 127 1.36 -10.03 -11.46
CA GLN A 127 0.50 -9.93 -10.28
C GLN A 127 0.67 -11.14 -9.37
N GLU A 128 0.79 -12.33 -9.94
CA GLU A 128 1.08 -13.56 -9.22
C GLU A 128 2.46 -13.50 -8.56
N PHE A 129 3.51 -13.16 -9.32
CA PHE A 129 4.88 -13.02 -8.81
C PHE A 129 4.97 -12.01 -7.65
N LEU A 130 4.34 -10.84 -7.79
CA LEU A 130 4.39 -9.78 -6.78
C LEU A 130 3.52 -10.06 -5.56
N THR A 131 2.56 -10.98 -5.63
CA THR A 131 1.71 -11.37 -4.49
C THR A 131 2.27 -12.55 -3.74
N LYS A 132 2.99 -13.45 -4.41
CA LYS A 132 3.69 -14.58 -3.76
C LYS A 132 4.77 -14.07 -2.80
N PRO A 133 4.84 -14.60 -1.56
CA PRO A 133 6.01 -14.44 -0.71
C PRO A 133 7.26 -14.90 -1.46
N ILE A 134 8.37 -14.14 -1.38
CA ILE A 134 9.64 -14.50 -2.05
C ILE A 134 10.08 -15.94 -1.72
N ARG A 135 9.74 -16.44 -0.52
CA ARG A 135 10.03 -17.83 -0.12
C ARG A 135 9.28 -18.87 -0.96
N GLU A 136 8.07 -18.58 -1.42
CA GLU A 136 7.30 -19.47 -2.29
C GLU A 136 7.85 -19.49 -3.72
N LEU A 137 8.39 -18.37 -4.21
CA LEU A 137 9.03 -18.29 -5.53
C LEU A 137 10.36 -19.08 -5.59
N ILE A 138 11.16 -18.99 -4.53
CA ILE A 138 12.41 -19.79 -4.38
C ILE A 138 12.10 -21.30 -4.36
N LEU A 139 10.92 -21.70 -3.89
CA LEU A 139 10.45 -23.09 -3.86
C LEU A 139 10.02 -23.61 -5.23
N GLU A 140 9.42 -22.78 -6.08
CA GLU A 140 8.99 -23.18 -7.43
C GLU A 140 10.18 -23.38 -8.39
N GLU A 141 11.20 -22.50 -8.35
CA GLU A 141 12.43 -22.65 -9.16
C GLU A 141 13.26 -23.88 -8.78
N SER A 142 13.25 -24.27 -7.50
CA SER A 142 13.94 -25.50 -7.05
C SER A 142 13.17 -26.78 -7.37
N SER A 143 11.88 -26.67 -7.73
CA SER A 143 11.02 -27.78 -8.14
C SER A 143 11.15 -28.12 -9.64
N THR A 144 11.47 -27.14 -10.47
CA THR A 144 11.51 -27.28 -11.94
C THR A 144 12.83 -27.86 -12.48
N GLU A 145 13.92 -27.85 -11.70
CA GLU A 145 15.18 -28.50 -12.11
C GLU A 145 15.17 -30.04 -11.98
N ASN A 146 14.15 -30.65 -11.36
CA ASN A 146 14.07 -32.11 -11.19
C ASN A 146 12.80 -32.71 -11.82
N HIS A 147 12.82 -32.91 -13.14
CA HIS A 147 11.88 -33.82 -13.84
C HIS A 147 12.19 -35.30 -13.56
N GLN A 148 12.19 -35.69 -12.29
CA GLN A 148 12.07 -37.09 -11.85
C GLN A 148 11.13 -37.08 -10.66
N ASN A 149 10.11 -37.95 -10.69
CA ASN A 149 9.05 -38.13 -9.68
C ASN A 149 9.44 -37.52 -8.31
N PRO A 150 8.73 -36.49 -7.81
CA PRO A 150 9.11 -35.86 -6.55
C PRO A 150 9.14 -36.94 -5.48
N SER A 151 10.34 -37.24 -4.98
CA SER A 151 10.52 -38.20 -3.90
C SER A 151 9.68 -37.74 -2.71
N GLU A 152 9.13 -38.67 -1.92
CA GLU A 152 8.39 -38.34 -0.69
C GLU A 152 9.20 -37.38 0.21
N ASP A 153 10.54 -37.44 0.14
CA ASP A 153 11.48 -36.55 0.82
C ASP A 153 11.37 -35.08 0.36
N SER A 154 11.11 -34.83 -0.93
CA SER A 154 10.92 -33.47 -1.46
C SER A 154 9.62 -32.85 -0.96
N GLN A 155 8.56 -33.65 -0.82
CA GLN A 155 7.28 -33.21 -0.25
C GLN A 155 7.37 -33.00 1.27
N LEU A 156 8.09 -33.87 1.98
CA LEU A 156 8.39 -33.73 3.40
C LEU A 156 9.19 -32.45 3.69
N TYR A 157 10.22 -32.18 2.90
CA TYR A 157 11.02 -30.97 3.01
C TYR A 157 10.20 -29.70 2.72
N LEU A 158 9.31 -29.75 1.72
CA LEU A 158 8.38 -28.66 1.42
C LEU A 158 7.43 -28.39 2.60
N LEU A 159 6.88 -29.44 3.19
CA LEU A 159 6.00 -29.35 4.33
C LEU A 159 6.73 -28.79 5.56
N GLU A 160 7.98 -29.21 5.81
CA GLU A 160 8.81 -28.68 6.89
C GLU A 160 9.09 -27.19 6.74
N GLN A 161 9.35 -26.71 5.52
CA GLN A 161 9.54 -25.27 5.28
C GLN A 161 8.25 -24.46 5.47
N GLN A 162 7.12 -24.95 4.98
CA GLN A 162 5.81 -24.31 5.21
C GLN A 162 5.48 -24.25 6.72
N LEU A 163 5.79 -25.34 7.43
CA LEU A 163 5.66 -25.41 8.88
C LEU A 163 6.54 -24.34 9.55
N HIS A 164 7.80 -24.22 9.14
CA HIS A 164 8.72 -23.21 9.66
C HIS A 164 8.23 -21.78 9.42
N ALA A 165 7.66 -21.49 8.25
CA ALA A 165 7.08 -20.18 7.95
C ALA A 165 5.89 -19.87 8.85
N LEU A 166 4.97 -20.82 9.02
CA LEU A 166 3.81 -20.70 9.91
C LEU A 166 4.23 -20.51 11.38
N TYR A 167 5.23 -21.26 11.84
CA TYR A 167 5.76 -21.12 13.20
C TYR A 167 6.45 -19.78 13.42
N TYR A 168 7.21 -19.29 12.43
CA TYR A 168 7.83 -17.97 12.49
C TYR A 168 6.78 -16.86 12.59
N ASP A 169 5.73 -16.91 11.77
CA ASP A 169 4.65 -15.92 11.82
C ASP A 169 3.87 -16.00 13.13
N LYS A 170 3.63 -17.20 13.66
CA LYS A 170 3.04 -17.41 14.99
C LYS A 170 3.88 -16.75 16.09
N GLU A 171 5.19 -17.00 16.14
CA GLU A 171 6.08 -16.41 17.15
C GLU A 171 6.14 -14.89 17.03
N LYS A 172 6.21 -14.37 15.81
CA LYS A 172 6.22 -12.93 15.55
C LYS A 172 4.93 -12.25 16.04
N LEU A 173 3.78 -12.89 15.85
CA LEU A 173 2.50 -12.40 16.35
C LEU A 173 2.43 -12.44 17.88
N LEU A 174 2.87 -13.53 18.50
CA LEU A 174 2.96 -13.67 19.96
C LEU A 174 3.85 -12.59 20.57
N HIS A 175 5.05 -12.39 20.00
CA HIS A 175 5.96 -11.32 20.45
C HIS A 175 5.36 -9.93 20.33
N ARG A 176 4.68 -9.60 19.22
CA ARG A 176 4.03 -8.30 19.03
C ARG A 176 2.92 -8.05 20.05
N LEU A 177 2.15 -9.08 20.36
CA LEU A 177 1.05 -9.02 21.31
C LEU A 177 1.52 -9.16 22.78
N HIS A 178 2.83 -9.36 23.01
CA HIS A 178 3.41 -9.68 24.32
C HIS A 178 2.74 -10.88 24.99
N CYS A 179 2.24 -11.81 24.17
CA CYS A 179 1.60 -13.04 24.61
C CYS A 179 2.60 -14.19 24.50
N ASN A 180 2.65 -15.07 25.50
CA ASN A 180 3.55 -16.22 25.47
C ASN A 180 2.87 -17.44 24.85
N ASP A 181 1.53 -17.51 24.93
CA ASP A 181 0.73 -18.57 24.33
C ASP A 181 -0.54 -18.02 23.66
N VAL A 182 -1.15 -18.83 22.79
CA VAL A 182 -2.42 -18.56 22.12
C VAL A 182 -3.56 -18.36 23.12
N LYS A 183 -3.48 -18.99 24.30
CA LYS A 183 -4.44 -18.76 25.40
C LYS A 183 -4.42 -17.31 25.88
N ASP A 184 -3.24 -16.72 26.01
CA ASP A 184 -3.07 -15.32 26.42
C ASP A 184 -3.68 -14.37 25.37
N VAL A 185 -3.58 -14.72 24.08
CA VAL A 185 -4.21 -13.96 22.99
C VAL A 185 -5.74 -14.00 23.10
N ILE A 186 -6.31 -15.17 23.39
CA ILE A 186 -7.77 -15.31 23.58
C ILE A 186 -8.23 -14.52 24.80
N GLU A 187 -7.47 -14.53 25.88
CA GLU A 187 -7.75 -13.78 27.11
C GLU A 187 -7.64 -12.28 26.87
N LEU A 188 -6.60 -11.81 26.18
CA LEU A 188 -6.45 -10.42 25.75
C LEU A 188 -7.67 -9.95 24.94
N ILE A 189 -8.10 -10.73 23.96
CA ILE A 189 -9.27 -10.40 23.13
C ILE A 189 -10.55 -10.37 23.95
N LYS A 190 -10.70 -11.25 24.95
CA LYS A 190 -11.86 -11.21 25.87
C LYS A 190 -11.84 -9.94 26.72
N ASN A 191 -10.69 -9.59 27.30
CA ASN A 191 -10.52 -8.39 28.10
C ASN A 191 -10.81 -7.12 27.28
N MET A 192 -10.30 -7.05 26.04
CA MET A 192 -10.61 -5.94 25.13
C MET A 192 -12.10 -5.83 24.82
N ARG A 193 -12.81 -6.97 24.66
CA ARG A 193 -14.26 -6.96 24.44
C ARG A 193 -15.04 -6.49 25.67
N GLU A 194 -14.63 -6.90 26.86
CA GLU A 194 -15.22 -6.41 28.10
C GLU A 194 -14.98 -4.91 28.27
N GLN A 195 -13.77 -4.42 28.04
CA GLN A 195 -13.46 -2.98 28.09
C GLN A 195 -14.30 -2.15 27.11
N ILE A 196 -14.49 -2.63 25.88
CA ILE A 196 -15.36 -1.95 24.90
C ILE A 196 -16.81 -1.95 25.38
N LYS A 197 -17.29 -3.05 25.94
CA LYS A 197 -18.65 -3.16 26.45
C LYS A 197 -18.89 -2.23 27.64
N ASP A 198 -17.91 -2.12 28.53
CA ASP A 198 -17.96 -1.21 29.68
C ASP A 198 -17.97 0.25 29.21
N LEU A 199 -17.09 0.60 28.26
CA LEU A 199 -17.08 1.94 27.64
C LEU A 199 -18.41 2.26 26.94
N GLN A 200 -18.99 1.31 26.21
CA GLN A 200 -20.29 1.50 25.57
C GLN A 200 -21.40 1.73 26.60
N SER A 201 -21.39 1.00 27.73
CA SER A 201 -22.35 1.19 28.82
C SER A 201 -22.17 2.54 29.53
N GLU A 202 -20.93 2.98 29.74
CA GLU A 202 -20.66 4.32 30.27
C GLU A 202 -21.13 5.42 29.30
N MET A 203 -20.92 5.22 28.00
CA MET A 203 -21.35 6.16 26.98
C MET A 203 -22.88 6.15 26.74
N GLU A 204 -23.57 5.05 26.98
CA GLU A 204 -25.04 4.94 26.86
C GLU A 204 -25.76 5.92 27.80
N HIS A 205 -25.17 6.21 28.96
CA HIS A 205 -25.67 7.18 29.92
C HIS A 205 -25.04 8.58 29.77
N SER A 206 -24.25 8.79 28.71
CA SER A 206 -23.60 10.07 28.43
C SER A 206 -24.36 10.87 27.38
N CYS A 207 -24.43 12.19 27.55
CA CYS A 207 -24.86 13.10 26.48
C CYS A 207 -23.71 14.04 26.13
N VAL A 208 -23.34 14.08 24.85
CA VAL A 208 -22.37 15.04 24.34
C VAL A 208 -23.15 16.25 23.82
N LEU A 209 -22.95 17.41 24.44
CA LEU A 209 -23.50 18.68 23.98
C LEU A 209 -22.43 19.37 23.14
N ASP A 210 -22.51 19.22 21.82
CA ASP A 210 -21.58 19.84 20.89
C ASP A 210 -22.17 21.16 20.34
N GLY A 211 -21.63 22.30 20.79
CA GLY A 211 -22.06 23.65 20.38
C GLY A 211 -22.14 24.71 21.49
N GLN A 212 -22.54 25.94 21.12
CA GLN A 212 -22.71 27.04 22.08
C GLN A 212 -24.09 27.00 22.77
N ILE A 213 -24.10 26.79 24.08
CA ILE A 213 -25.31 26.91 24.90
C ILE A 213 -25.45 28.37 25.35
N ARG A 214 -26.48 29.08 24.86
CA ARG A 214 -26.76 30.48 25.23
C ARG A 214 -27.98 30.58 26.14
N PHE A 215 -27.78 31.08 27.35
CA PHE A 215 -28.86 31.31 28.31
C PHE A 215 -29.32 32.78 28.26
N THR A 216 -30.58 33.01 27.88
CA THR A 216 -31.17 34.37 27.82
C THR A 216 -32.27 34.50 28.88
N GLY A 217 -31.90 34.94 30.09
CA GLY A 217 -32.86 35.18 31.17
C GLY A 217 -32.22 35.73 32.45
N LYS A 218 -33.00 36.39 33.31
CA LYS A 218 -32.53 37.01 34.58
C LYS A 218 -32.42 36.02 35.77
N ARG A 219 -32.70 34.74 35.57
CA ARG A 219 -32.76 33.72 36.65
C ARG A 219 -31.46 32.92 36.72
N LYS A 220 -31.06 32.51 37.93
CA LYS A 220 -29.87 31.66 38.16
C LYS A 220 -30.15 30.24 37.69
N ILE A 221 -29.22 29.66 36.93
CA ILE A 221 -29.25 28.26 36.49
C ILE A 221 -28.35 27.45 37.42
N ARG A 222 -28.85 26.30 37.89
CA ARG A 222 -28.09 25.29 38.63
C ARG A 222 -28.19 23.98 37.87
N ILE A 223 -27.04 23.36 37.61
CA ILE A 223 -26.96 22.00 37.10
C ILE A 223 -26.63 21.10 38.30
N GLN A 224 -27.50 20.14 38.60
CA GLN A 224 -27.29 19.14 39.63
C GLN A 224 -27.34 17.75 38.98
N LYS A 225 -26.29 16.97 39.18
CA LYS A 225 -26.30 15.53 38.95
C LYS A 225 -27.04 14.90 40.14
N ILE A 226 -28.12 14.18 39.88
CA ILE A 226 -28.83 13.37 40.91
C ILE A 226 -28.06 12.06 41.08
#